data_AF-A0A194PT49-F1
#
_entry.id   AF-A0A194PT49-F1
#
_cell.length_a   1.000
_cell.length_b   1.000
_cell.length_c   1.000
_cell.angle_alpha   90.00
_cell.angle_beta   90.00
_cell.angle_gamma   90.00
#
_symmetry.space_group_name_H-M   'P 1'
#
loop_
_entity.id
_entity.type
_entity.pdbx_description
1 polymer ?
#
loop_
_entity_poly.entity_id
_entity_poly.type
_entity_poly.pdbx_seq_one_letter_code
_entity_poly.pdbx_strand_id
1 'polypeptide(L)'
;MFKMYRTFLFLLGMLTVFSFAYMCDPVQRSIKLSDIKDKKERESLEHYLYQGYWRDNYVWIPKWIKIWRNRNIQVPTWKRIWIQKKTEEWVTVRAKPPAWLKNVRGHFVVKV
;
A
#
# COMPACT_ATOMS: atom_id res chain seq x y z
N MET A 1 -38.02 25.01 34.78
CA MET A 1 -37.75 23.63 34.30
C MET A 1 -37.85 23.47 32.77
N PHE A 2 -38.88 23.99 32.09
CA PHE A 2 -39.09 23.78 30.64
C PHE A 2 -37.97 24.30 29.69
N LYS A 3 -37.25 25.36 30.05
CA LYS A 3 -36.16 25.90 29.20
C LYS A 3 -34.97 24.93 29.05
N MET A 4 -34.60 24.21 30.11
CA MET A 4 -33.50 23.23 30.05
C MET A 4 -33.85 22.00 29.19
N TYR A 5 -35.10 21.56 29.23
CA TYR A 5 -35.57 20.43 28.42
C TYR A 5 -35.50 20.75 26.91
N ARG A 6 -35.85 21.97 26.52
CA ARG A 6 -35.82 22.42 25.13
C ARG A 6 -34.39 22.49 24.57
N THR A 7 -33.43 22.96 25.36
CA THR A 7 -32.01 22.93 24.97
C THR A 7 -31.46 21.51 24.89
N PHE A 8 -31.86 20.63 25.79
CA PHE A 8 -31.42 19.23 25.79
C PHE A 8 -31.94 18.47 24.56
N LEU A 9 -33.20 18.66 24.19
CA LEU A 9 -33.77 18.08 22.97
C LEU A 9 -33.08 18.59 21.70
N PHE A 10 -32.70 19.87 21.67
CA PHE A 10 -31.98 20.44 20.53
C PHE A 10 -30.57 19.86 20.39
N LEU A 11 -29.85 19.69 21.51
CA LEU A 11 -28.55 19.03 21.53
C LEU A 11 -28.67 17.56 21.12
N LEU A 12 -29.68 16.85 21.60
CA LEU A 12 -29.94 15.46 21.21
C LEU A 12 -30.22 15.35 19.70
N GLY A 13 -31.03 16.25 19.14
CA GLY A 13 -31.30 16.30 17.70
C GLY A 13 -30.08 16.63 16.85
N MET A 14 -29.21 17.55 17.31
CA MET A 14 -27.94 17.83 16.63
C MET A 14 -27.00 16.62 16.69
N LEU A 15 -26.95 15.91 17.82
CA LEU A 15 -26.14 14.70 17.97
C LEU A 15 -26.61 13.56 17.07
N THR A 16 -27.93 13.37 16.91
CA THR A 16 -28.44 12.33 15.99
C THR A 16 -28.16 12.66 14.54
N VAL A 17 -28.32 13.92 14.12
CA VAL A 17 -27.98 14.37 12.76
C VAL A 17 -26.47 14.23 12.50
N PHE A 18 -25.64 14.59 13.48
CA PHE A 18 -24.18 14.44 13.38
C PHE A 18 -23.77 12.97 13.31
N SER A 19 -24.32 12.08 14.16
CA SER A 19 -24.11 10.63 14.05
C SER A 19 -24.56 10.06 12.72
N PHE A 20 -25.68 10.53 12.16
CA PHE A 20 -26.15 10.09 10.85
C PHE A 20 -25.21 10.53 9.72
N ALA A 21 -24.69 11.76 9.79
CA ALA A 21 -23.71 12.28 8.85
C ALA A 21 -22.38 11.50 8.90
N TYR A 22 -21.93 11.07 10.09
CA TYR A 22 -20.73 10.26 10.25
C TYR A 22 -20.95 8.77 9.91
N MET A 23 -22.16 8.24 10.05
CA MET A 23 -22.51 6.89 9.57
C MET A 23 -22.61 6.82 8.04
N CYS A 24 -22.91 7.94 7.39
CA CYS A 24 -22.72 8.11 5.95
C CYS A 24 -21.25 8.34 5.60
N ASP A 25 -20.36 7.45 6.07
CA ASP A 25 -19.04 7.32 5.47
C ASP A 25 -19.25 7.13 3.96
N PRO A 26 -18.57 7.90 3.09
CA PRO A 26 -18.72 7.73 1.66
C PRO A 26 -18.30 6.30 1.35
N VAL A 27 -19.28 5.46 0.97
CA VAL A 27 -19.08 4.05 0.63
C VAL A 27 -17.84 3.95 -0.25
N GLN A 28 -16.75 3.45 0.35
CA GLN A 28 -15.46 3.38 -0.29
C GLN A 28 -15.56 2.28 -1.35
N ARG A 29 -15.94 2.67 -2.56
CA ARG A 29 -16.08 1.74 -3.68
C ARG A 29 -14.69 1.33 -4.13
N SER A 30 -14.29 0.12 -3.80
CA SER A 30 -13.13 -0.52 -4.43
C SER A 30 -13.54 -1.00 -5.82
N ILE A 31 -12.91 -0.47 -6.86
CA ILE A 31 -13.08 -0.97 -8.23
C ILE A 31 -12.09 -2.12 -8.40
N LYS A 32 -12.59 -3.33 -8.68
CA LYS A 32 -11.73 -4.44 -9.11
C LYS A 32 -11.56 -4.38 -10.62
N LEU A 33 -10.42 -4.85 -11.10
CA LEU A 33 -10.14 -4.92 -12.54
C LEU A 33 -11.18 -5.79 -13.30
N SER A 34 -11.75 -6.79 -12.62
CA SER A 34 -12.82 -7.65 -13.14
C SER A 34 -14.15 -6.93 -13.39
N ASP A 35 -14.38 -5.81 -12.71
CA ASP A 35 -15.68 -5.12 -12.73
C ASP A 35 -15.81 -4.24 -14.00
N ILE A 36 -14.69 -3.98 -14.67
CA ILE A 36 -14.62 -3.16 -15.88
C ILE A 36 -14.90 -4.04 -17.10
N LYS A 37 -16.08 -3.85 -17.69
CA LYS A 37 -16.50 -4.57 -18.91
C LYS A 37 -15.81 -4.05 -20.17
N ASP A 38 -15.47 -2.76 -20.19
CA ASP A 38 -14.83 -2.15 -21.35
C ASP A 38 -13.34 -2.52 -21.41
N LYS A 39 -12.93 -3.11 -22.54
CA LYS A 39 -11.57 -3.60 -22.71
C LYS A 39 -10.54 -2.47 -22.64
N LYS A 40 -10.85 -1.30 -23.21
CA LYS A 40 -9.93 -0.15 -23.25
C LYS A 40 -9.76 0.48 -21.88
N GLU A 41 -10.83 0.60 -21.10
CA GLU A 41 -10.76 1.07 -19.70
C GLU A 41 -9.97 0.09 -18.81
N ARG A 42 -10.14 -1.22 -19.05
CA ARG A 42 -9.41 -2.27 -18.34
C ARG A 42 -7.90 -2.21 -18.63
N GLU A 43 -7.51 -2.15 -19.89
CA GLU A 43 -6.11 -1.97 -20.30
C GLU A 43 -5.52 -0.67 -19.72
N SER A 44 -6.31 0.40 -19.70
CA SER A 44 -5.90 1.66 -19.08
C SER A 44 -5.71 1.56 -17.57
N LEU A 45 -6.52 0.76 -16.86
CA LEU A 45 -6.35 0.52 -15.42
C LEU A 45 -5.17 -0.40 -15.15
N GLU A 46 -4.98 -1.44 -15.96
CA GLU A 46 -3.80 -2.33 -15.89
C GLU A 46 -2.52 -1.53 -16.08
N HIS A 47 -2.48 -0.65 -17.07
CA HIS A 47 -1.35 0.25 -17.29
C HIS A 47 -1.13 1.21 -16.11
N TYR A 48 -2.19 1.66 -15.43
CA TYR A 48 -2.06 2.46 -14.21
C TYR A 48 -1.52 1.65 -13.02
N LEU A 49 -1.97 0.39 -12.87
CA LEU A 49 -1.66 -0.48 -11.73
C LEU A 49 -0.30 -1.15 -11.83
N TYR A 50 0.07 -1.63 -13.02
CA TYR A 50 1.22 -2.49 -13.25
C TYR A 50 2.40 -1.76 -13.90
N GLN A 51 2.38 -0.43 -13.94
CA GLN A 51 3.56 0.34 -14.29
C GLN A 51 4.65 0.18 -13.23
N GLY A 52 5.86 -0.11 -13.69
CA GLY A 52 7.02 -0.29 -12.82
C GLY A 52 8.31 -0.43 -13.61
N TYR A 53 9.41 -0.52 -12.87
CA TYR A 53 10.71 -0.83 -13.43
C TYR A 53 11.48 -1.73 -12.46
N TRP A 54 12.38 -2.53 -13.02
CA TRP A 54 13.37 -3.26 -12.23
C TRP A 54 14.35 -2.24 -11.63
N ARG A 55 14.38 -2.19 -10.30
CA ARG A 55 15.35 -1.38 -9.58
C ARG A 55 16.40 -2.30 -8.99
N ASP A 56 17.65 -1.94 -9.26
CA ASP A 56 18.79 -2.53 -8.58
C ASP A 56 18.81 -2.08 -7.12
N ASN A 57 18.79 -3.05 -6.21
CA ASN A 57 18.93 -2.84 -4.79
C ASN A 57 20.15 -3.60 -4.27
N TYR A 58 20.80 -3.07 -3.24
CA TYR A 58 21.96 -3.68 -2.62
C TYR A 58 21.61 -4.08 -1.19
N VAL A 59 21.61 -5.38 -0.94
CA VAL A 59 21.27 -5.93 0.38
C VAL A 59 22.50 -6.60 0.99
N TRP A 60 22.72 -6.37 2.28
CA TRP A 60 23.73 -7.07 3.05
C TRP A 60 23.20 -8.44 3.47
N ILE A 61 23.80 -9.50 2.95
CA ILE A 61 23.45 -10.87 3.32
C ILE A 61 24.59 -11.54 4.08
N PRO A 62 24.28 -12.34 5.12
CA PRO A 62 25.29 -13.12 5.81
C PRO A 62 25.74 -14.30 4.94
N LYS A 63 27.05 -14.49 4.79
CA LYS A 63 27.65 -15.64 4.12
C LYS A 63 28.72 -16.26 5.00
N TRP A 64 28.75 -17.59 5.03
CA TRP A 64 29.84 -18.34 5.65
C TRP A 64 30.96 -18.54 4.65
N ILE A 65 32.18 -18.16 5.04
CA ILE A 65 33.39 -18.41 4.25
C ILE A 65 34.32 -19.34 5.02
N LYS A 66 34.97 -20.23 4.27
CA LYS A 66 36.05 -21.06 4.78
C LYS A 66 37.34 -20.26 4.75
N ILE A 67 37.98 -20.11 5.90
CA ILE A 67 39.27 -19.44 6.04
C ILE A 67 40.28 -20.42 6.64
N TRP A 68 41.54 -20.30 6.21
CA TRP A 68 42.65 -21.04 6.79
C TRP A 68 43.30 -20.16 7.84
N ARG A 69 43.28 -20.59 9.11
CA ARG A 69 43.94 -19.85 10.18
C ARG A 69 45.35 -20.39 10.35
N ASN A 70 46.36 -19.53 10.15
CA ASN A 70 47.74 -19.91 10.45
C ASN A 70 47.93 -20.04 11.97
N ARG A 71 48.22 -21.26 12.39
CA ARG A 71 48.78 -21.67 13.68
C ARG A 71 49.96 -22.61 13.38
N ASN A 72 50.40 -23.42 14.35
CA ASN A 72 51.41 -24.45 14.11
C ASN A 72 51.02 -25.47 13.02
N ILE A 73 49.72 -25.64 12.76
CA ILE A 73 49.15 -26.43 11.65
C ILE A 73 48.01 -25.60 11.05
N GLN A 74 47.79 -25.66 9.73
CA GLN A 74 46.67 -24.98 9.07
C GLN A 74 45.34 -25.65 9.43
N VAL A 75 44.49 -24.95 10.17
CA VAL A 75 43.15 -25.44 10.56
C VAL A 75 42.07 -24.72 9.75
N PRO A 76 41.17 -25.45 9.06
CA PRO A 76 40.05 -24.84 8.37
C PRO A 76 39.04 -24.33 9.40
N THR A 77 38.70 -23.04 9.32
CA THR A 77 37.71 -22.42 10.20
C THR A 77 36.63 -21.75 9.35
N TRP A 78 35.39 -21.72 9.85
CA TRP A 78 34.30 -21.01 9.20
C TRP A 78 34.09 -19.66 9.87
N LYS A 79 34.03 -18.60 9.08
CA LYS A 79 33.75 -17.24 9.55
C LYS A 79 32.50 -16.71 8.85
N ARG A 80 31.57 -16.15 9.63
CA ARG A 80 30.42 -15.43 9.10
C ARG A 80 30.85 -14.02 8.73
N ILE A 81 30.60 -13.63 7.48
CA ILE A 81 30.84 -12.28 6.98
C ILE A 81 29.56 -11.73 6.35
N TRP A 82 29.47 -10.40 6.27
CA TRP A 82 28.41 -9.73 5.53
C TRP A 82 28.93 -9.36 4.15
N ILE A 83 28.18 -9.72 3.11
CA ILE A 83 28.51 -9.38 1.73
C ILE A 83 27.35 -8.59 1.14
N GLN A 84 27.68 -7.53 0.43
CA GLN A 84 26.72 -6.76 -0.34
C GLN A 84 26.37 -7.54 -1.61
N LYS A 85 25.10 -7.93 -1.77
CA LYS A 85 24.60 -8.62 -2.94
C LYS A 85 23.66 -7.71 -3.70
N LYS A 86 23.83 -7.64 -5.02
CA LYS A 86 22.90 -6.99 -5.93
C LYS A 86 21.65 -7.87 -6.08
N THR A 87 20.49 -7.29 -5.82
CA THR A 87 19.18 -7.92 -5.97
C THR A 87 18.30 -7.00 -6.79
N GLU A 88 17.54 -7.56 -7.73
CA GLU A 88 16.58 -6.80 -8.52
C GLU A 88 15.21 -6.86 -7.84
N GLU A 89 14.60 -5.71 -7.61
CA GLU A 89 13.27 -5.59 -7.04
C GLU A 89 12.37 -4.86 -8.04
N TRP A 90 11.17 -5.39 -8.28
CA TRP A 90 10.17 -4.73 -9.12
C TRP A 90 9.51 -3.61 -8.33
N VAL A 91 9.76 -2.36 -8.74
CA VAL A 91 9.17 -1.19 -8.07
C VAL A 91 8.00 -0.68 -8.89
N THR A 92 6.80 -0.71 -8.31
CA THR A 92 5.60 -0.15 -8.94
C THR A 92 5.67 1.37 -8.91
N VAL A 93 5.60 2.01 -10.08
CA VAL A 93 5.40 3.45 -10.21
C VAL A 93 3.91 3.66 -10.44
N ARG A 94 3.25 4.33 -9.50
CA ARG A 94 1.85 4.71 -9.70
C ARG A 94 1.78 5.70 -10.86
N ALA A 95 1.24 5.25 -11.99
CA ALA A 95 0.99 6.12 -13.13
C ALA A 95 0.02 7.25 -12.73
N LYS A 96 -0.18 8.23 -13.61
CA LYS A 96 -1.31 9.15 -13.44
C LYS A 96 -2.63 8.37 -13.58
N PRO A 97 -3.60 8.53 -12.66
CA PRO A 97 -4.87 7.83 -12.76
C PRO A 97 -5.57 8.16 -14.09
N PRO A 98 -6.21 7.16 -14.74
CA PRO A 98 -6.97 7.37 -15.97
C PRO A 98 -8.02 8.47 -15.80
N ALA A 99 -8.29 9.23 -16.87
CA ALA A 99 -9.23 10.35 -16.82
C ALA A 99 -10.66 9.92 -16.44
N TRP A 100 -11.11 8.74 -16.88
CA TRP A 100 -12.42 8.19 -16.55
C TRP A 100 -12.56 7.83 -15.07
N LEU A 101 -11.45 7.48 -14.40
CA LEU A 101 -11.43 7.17 -12.97
C LEU A 101 -11.71 8.42 -12.11
N LYS A 102 -11.42 9.62 -12.63
CA LYS A 102 -11.69 10.89 -11.93
C LYS A 102 -13.18 11.25 -11.87
N ASN A 103 -13.99 10.72 -12.79
CA ASN A 103 -15.42 11.02 -12.85
C ASN A 103 -16.25 10.13 -11.92
N VAL A 104 -15.63 9.12 -11.32
CA VAL A 104 -16.29 8.27 -10.34
C VAL A 104 -16.26 9.02 -8.99
N ARG A 105 -17.43 9.19 -8.34
CA ARG A 105 -17.52 9.94 -7.07
C ARG A 105 -16.94 9.10 -5.92
N GLY A 106 -15.98 9.66 -5.16
CA GLY A 106 -15.45 9.09 -3.90
C GLY A 106 -13.92 8.95 -3.85
N HIS A 107 -13.39 8.72 -2.65
CA HIS A 107 -11.99 8.31 -2.45
C HIS A 107 -11.84 6.85 -2.93
N PHE A 108 -11.33 6.65 -4.15
CA PHE A 108 -11.06 5.30 -4.65
C PHE A 108 -9.83 4.73 -3.96
N VAL A 109 -10.02 3.58 -3.33
CA VAL A 109 -8.91 2.68 -3.01
C VAL A 109 -8.93 1.59 -4.06
N VAL A 110 -8.01 1.71 -5.02
CA VAL A 110 -7.72 0.65 -5.97
C VAL A 110 -6.97 -0.43 -5.18
N LYS A 111 -7.60 -1.58 -4.99
CA LYS A 111 -6.97 -2.75 -4.38
C LYS A 111 -6.34 -3.57 -5.49
N VAL A 112 -5.02 -3.75 -5.39
CA VAL A 112 -4.23 -4.68 -6.24
C VAL A 112 -4.47 -6.10 -5.74
#